data_AF-A0A257NBW3-F1
#
_entry.id   AF-A0A257NBW3-F1
#
_cell.length_a   1.000
_cell.length_b   1.000
_cell.length_c   1.000
_cell.angle_alpha   90.00
_cell.angle_beta   90.00
_cell.angle_gamma   90.00
#
_symmetry.space_group_name_H-M   'P 1'
#
loop_
_entity.id
_entity.type
_entity.pdbx_description
1 polymer ?
#
loop_
_entity_poly.entity_id
_entity_poly.type
_entity_poly.pdbx_seq_one_letter_code
_entity_poly.pdbx_strand_id
1 'polypeptide(L)'
;MSTSAHIQLPLRIAHHFYNASIIASAPMVALCANAPFLFGKELWHESRIPLFEQAVASGGFGGAAHGPLKRVSFGSDYAKNSIIECFEENLLHFPVLLPVDQNSAVEAFGHLRLHNGTIWRWNRPLIGFDEDGTPH
;
A
#
# COMPACT_ATOMS: atom_id res chain seq x y z
N MET A 1 8.53 7.81 -14.73
CA MET A 1 7.78 8.66 -13.77
C MET A 1 6.52 7.91 -13.38
N SER A 2 6.24 7.72 -12.08
CA SER A 2 4.98 7.15 -11.57
C SER A 2 4.18 8.25 -10.90
N THR A 3 2.86 8.25 -11.08
CA THR A 3 1.95 9.24 -10.50
C THR A 3 0.97 8.54 -9.57
N SER A 4 0.78 9.07 -8.36
CA SER A 4 -0.23 8.64 -7.41
C SER A 4 -1.27 9.75 -7.18
N ALA A 5 -2.54 9.37 -7.03
CA ALA A 5 -3.61 10.27 -6.64
C ALA A 5 -3.97 10.05 -5.18
N HIS A 6 -4.28 11.13 -4.46
CA HIS A 6 -4.73 11.09 -3.07
C HIS A 6 -6.13 11.69 -3.00
N ILE A 7 -7.05 11.00 -2.32
CA ILE A 7 -8.45 11.41 -2.17
C ILE A 7 -8.81 11.30 -0.70
N GLN A 8 -9.31 12.39 -0.12
CA GLN A 8 -9.82 12.42 1.25
C GLN A 8 -11.30 12.03 1.27
N LEU A 9 -11.68 11.13 2.17
CA LEU A 9 -13.01 10.54 2.20
C LEU A 9 -13.52 10.42 3.64
N PRO A 10 -14.84 10.62 3.88
CA PRO A 10 -15.45 10.28 5.15
C PRO A 10 -15.28 8.79 5.48
N LEU A 11 -14.88 8.48 6.73
CA LEU A 11 -14.59 7.12 7.19
C LEU A 11 -15.72 6.10 6.89
N ARG A 12 -16.98 6.53 7.02
CA ARG A 12 -18.18 5.69 6.80
C ARG A 12 -18.26 5.09 5.39
N ILE A 13 -17.67 5.72 4.38
CA ILE A 13 -17.69 5.26 2.97
C ILE A 13 -16.32 4.83 2.46
N ALA A 14 -15.26 4.98 3.26
CA ALA A 14 -13.89 4.75 2.82
C ALA A 14 -13.65 3.31 2.30
N HIS A 15 -14.26 2.30 2.93
CA HIS A 15 -14.15 0.91 2.49
C HIS A 15 -14.79 0.65 1.13
N HIS A 16 -15.94 1.27 0.83
CA HIS A 16 -16.57 1.17 -0.50
C HIS A 16 -15.69 1.81 -1.59
N PHE A 17 -15.14 2.99 -1.32
CA PHE A 17 -14.24 3.68 -2.26
C PHE A 17 -12.93 2.92 -2.46
N TYR A 18 -12.38 2.33 -1.40
CA TYR A 18 -11.21 1.47 -1.48
C TYR A 18 -11.46 0.26 -2.40
N ASN A 19 -12.58 -0.44 -2.22
CA ASN A 19 -12.94 -1.58 -3.06
C ASN A 19 -13.15 -1.15 -4.53
N ALA A 20 -13.81 -0.01 -4.76
CA ALA A 20 -13.97 0.55 -6.10
C ALA A 20 -12.61 0.89 -6.75
N SER A 21 -11.65 1.41 -5.96
CA SER A 21 -10.30 1.74 -6.43
C SER A 21 -9.50 0.48 -6.81
N ILE A 22 -9.67 -0.62 -6.07
CA ILE A 22 -9.12 -1.93 -6.45
C ILE A 22 -9.65 -2.36 -7.82
N ILE A 23 -10.98 -2.32 -8.02
CA ILE A 23 -11.61 -2.71 -9.29
C ILE A 23 -11.10 -1.83 -10.44
N ALA A 24 -10.95 -0.51 -10.20
CA ALA A 24 -10.46 0.43 -11.20
C ALA A 24 -8.96 0.29 -11.51
N SER A 25 -8.18 -0.40 -10.68
CA SER A 25 -6.72 -0.46 -10.82
C SER A 25 -6.27 -1.10 -12.14
N ALA A 26 -6.91 -2.21 -12.54
CA ALA A 26 -6.57 -2.93 -13.76
C ALA A 26 -6.75 -2.08 -15.05
N PRO A 27 -7.93 -1.49 -15.33
CA PRO A 27 -8.09 -0.64 -16.52
C PRO A 27 -7.19 0.61 -16.47
N MET A 28 -6.95 1.18 -15.28
CA MET A 28 -6.05 2.33 -15.14
C MET A 28 -4.60 1.99 -15.53
N VAL A 29 -4.09 0.82 -15.13
CA VAL A 29 -2.76 0.36 -15.58
C VAL A 29 -2.72 0.17 -17.08
N ALA A 30 -3.75 -0.45 -17.66
CA ALA A 30 -3.80 -0.70 -19.09
C ALA A 30 -3.75 0.60 -19.90
N LEU A 31 -4.49 1.63 -19.46
CA LEU A 31 -4.50 2.94 -20.10
C LEU A 31 -3.20 3.73 -19.88
N CYS A 32 -2.56 3.59 -18.73
CA CYS A 32 -1.38 4.36 -18.35
C CYS A 32 -0.04 3.62 -18.60
N ALA A 33 -0.07 2.45 -19.24
CA ALA A 33 1.12 1.66 -19.55
C ALA A 33 2.11 2.48 -20.39
N ASN A 34 3.29 2.77 -19.83
CA ASN A 34 4.25 3.68 -20.46
C ASN A 34 5.72 3.31 -20.19
N ALA A 35 5.99 2.04 -19.88
CA ALA A 35 7.33 1.55 -19.59
C ALA A 35 7.72 0.31 -20.42
N PRO A 36 7.79 0.43 -21.77
CA PRO A 36 8.11 -0.69 -22.65
C PRO A 36 9.58 -1.15 -22.60
N PHE A 37 10.49 -0.34 -22.05
CA PHE A 37 11.93 -0.64 -22.05
C PHE A 37 12.49 -0.82 -20.64
N LEU A 38 13.34 -1.84 -20.48
CA LEU A 38 14.14 -2.09 -19.29
C LEU A 38 15.58 -2.41 -19.69
N PHE A 39 16.57 -1.71 -19.11
CA PHE A 39 18.00 -1.84 -19.47
C PHE A 39 18.27 -1.72 -20.98
N GLY A 40 17.53 -0.86 -21.68
CA GLY A 40 17.65 -0.65 -23.12
C GLY A 40 17.09 -1.78 -23.99
N LYS A 41 16.36 -2.74 -23.40
CA LYS A 41 15.66 -3.82 -24.10
C LYS A 41 14.17 -3.58 -24.10
N GLU A 42 13.54 -3.78 -25.25
CA GLU A 42 12.08 -3.76 -25.39
C GLU A 42 11.49 -5.02 -24.76
N LEU A 43 10.51 -4.84 -23.88
CA LEU A 43 9.80 -5.89 -23.15
C LEU A 43 8.29 -5.67 -23.27
N TRP A 44 7.57 -5.73 -22.15
CA TRP A 44 6.13 -5.49 -22.03
C TRP A 44 5.85 -3.99 -21.97
N HIS A 45 4.68 -3.56 -22.47
CA HIS A 45 4.22 -2.16 -22.39
C HIS A 45 4.31 -1.53 -20.99
N GLU A 46 4.27 -2.34 -19.93
CA GLU A 46 4.48 -1.91 -18.56
C GLU A 46 5.43 -2.85 -17.80
N SER A 47 6.73 -2.54 -17.79
CA SER A 47 7.76 -3.33 -17.10
C SER A 47 7.97 -2.96 -15.62
N ARG A 48 7.42 -1.85 -15.12
CA ARG A 48 7.70 -1.38 -13.76
C ARG A 48 7.08 -2.26 -12.68
N ILE A 49 5.90 -2.82 -12.94
CA ILE A 49 5.19 -3.69 -11.99
C ILE A 49 6.04 -4.92 -11.63
N PRO A 50 6.43 -5.79 -12.60
CA PRO A 50 7.23 -6.97 -12.28
C PRO A 50 8.62 -6.59 -11.72
N LEU A 51 9.23 -5.50 -12.19
CA LEU A 51 10.50 -5.01 -11.67
C LEU A 51 10.38 -4.62 -10.19
N PHE A 52 9.34 -3.86 -9.82
CA PHE A 52 9.14 -3.40 -8.46
C PHE A 52 8.83 -4.57 -7.53
N GLU A 53 7.94 -5.48 -7.92
CA GLU A 53 7.62 -6.69 -7.15
C GLU A 53 8.86 -7.53 -6.83
N GLN A 54 9.80 -7.63 -7.77
CA GLN A 54 11.08 -8.32 -7.57
C GLN A 54 12.03 -7.51 -6.67
N ALA A 55 12.15 -6.21 -6.88
CA ALA A 55 13.06 -5.35 -6.13
C ALA A 55 12.73 -5.30 -4.63
N VAL A 56 11.46 -5.45 -4.26
CA VAL A 56 10.99 -5.44 -2.87
C VAL A 56 10.50 -6.79 -2.38
N ALA A 57 10.93 -7.88 -3.04
CA ALA A 57 10.67 -9.27 -2.64
C ALA A 57 11.42 -9.67 -1.35
N SER A 58 11.51 -8.79 -0.36
CA SER A 58 11.93 -9.14 1.00
C SER A 58 10.78 -9.83 1.73
N GLY A 59 10.62 -11.13 1.51
CA GLY A 59 9.70 -11.99 2.26
C GLY A 59 10.36 -12.49 3.55
N GLY A 60 9.73 -12.19 4.70
CA GLY A 60 9.85 -12.86 6.01
C GLY A 60 11.26 -13.22 6.54
N PHE A 61 11.66 -12.66 7.69
CA PHE A 61 12.76 -13.24 8.48
C PHE A 61 12.45 -14.70 8.83
N GLY A 62 13.38 -15.62 8.54
CA GLY A 62 13.32 -17.01 9.02
C GLY A 62 13.15 -18.13 7.98
N GLY A 63 13.41 -17.90 6.70
CA GLY A 63 13.40 -18.99 5.70
C GLY A 63 12.00 -19.48 5.29
N ALA A 64 10.95 -18.90 5.87
CA ALA A 64 9.62 -18.91 5.26
C ALA A 64 9.62 -17.92 4.10
N ALA A 65 10.22 -18.33 2.97
CA ALA A 65 10.28 -17.56 1.73
C ALA A 65 8.88 -17.20 1.15
N HIS A 66 7.80 -17.64 1.80
CA HIS A 66 6.42 -17.44 1.38
C HIS A 66 5.51 -17.35 2.61
N GLY A 67 5.51 -16.20 3.32
CA GLY A 67 4.23 -15.76 3.92
C GLY A 67 3.26 -15.50 2.76
N PRO A 68 1.94 -15.79 2.88
CA PRO A 68 1.02 -15.73 1.74
C PRO A 68 0.93 -14.33 1.10
N LEU A 69 1.25 -13.28 1.87
CA LEU A 69 1.16 -11.89 1.43
C LEU A 69 2.54 -11.26 1.28
N LYS A 70 2.86 -10.82 0.06
CA LYS A 70 3.99 -9.95 -0.22
C LYS A 70 3.66 -8.52 0.22
N ARG A 71 4.69 -7.75 0.59
CA ARG A 71 4.54 -6.32 0.94
C ARG A 71 4.02 -5.47 -0.22
N VAL A 72 4.24 -5.91 -1.46
CA VAL A 72 3.54 -5.40 -2.64
C VAL A 72 2.38 -6.33 -2.94
N SER A 73 1.15 -5.84 -2.78
CA SER A 73 -0.06 -6.62 -3.02
C SER A 73 -1.29 -5.72 -3.14
N PHE A 74 -2.43 -6.33 -3.47
CA PHE A 74 -3.75 -5.68 -3.36
C PHE A 74 -4.38 -5.84 -1.95
N GLY A 75 -3.72 -6.57 -1.04
CA GLY A 75 -4.36 -7.15 0.15
C GLY A 75 -4.87 -8.58 -0.10
N SER A 76 -5.47 -9.18 0.92
CA SER A 76 -6.04 -10.54 0.87
C SER A 76 -7.49 -10.59 0.39
N ASP A 77 -8.28 -9.54 0.59
CA ASP A 77 -9.70 -9.46 0.23
C ASP A 77 -10.15 -7.99 0.15
N TYR A 78 -11.39 -7.78 -0.28
CA TYR A 78 -12.08 -6.49 -0.16
C TYR A 78 -12.38 -6.15 1.31
N ALA A 79 -12.39 -4.86 1.63
CA ALA A 79 -12.82 -4.38 2.93
C ALA A 79 -14.35 -4.51 3.06
N LYS A 80 -14.83 -5.17 4.11
CA LYS A 80 -16.24 -5.59 4.24
C LYS A 80 -17.08 -4.57 5.00
N ASN A 81 -16.63 -4.17 6.18
CA ASN A 81 -17.38 -3.31 7.09
C ASN A 81 -16.67 -1.97 7.32
N SER A 82 -15.33 -1.97 7.30
CA SER A 82 -14.54 -0.77 7.60
C SER A 82 -13.19 -0.79 6.90
N ILE A 83 -12.66 0.40 6.62
CA ILE A 83 -11.30 0.56 6.10
C ILE A 83 -10.24 0.18 7.13
N ILE A 84 -10.62 0.13 8.42
CA ILE A 84 -9.77 -0.30 9.54
C ILE A 84 -9.26 -1.74 9.33
N GLU A 85 -10.04 -2.58 8.66
CA GLU A 85 -9.67 -3.97 8.32
C GLU A 85 -8.33 -4.04 7.57
N CYS A 86 -7.99 -3.03 6.75
CA CYS A 86 -6.70 -2.97 6.07
C CYS A 86 -5.52 -2.75 7.05
N PHE A 87 -5.72 -1.99 8.12
CA PHE A 87 -4.71 -1.76 9.15
C PHE A 87 -4.59 -2.96 10.09
N GLU A 88 -5.69 -3.64 10.39
CA GLU A 88 -5.68 -4.90 11.13
C GLU A 88 -4.94 -5.99 10.36
N GLU A 89 -5.25 -6.13 9.07
CA GLU A 89 -4.52 -7.04 8.17
C GLU A 89 -3.02 -6.68 8.14
N ASN A 90 -2.69 -5.39 8.12
CA ASN A 90 -1.30 -4.96 8.14
C ASN A 90 -0.59 -5.45 9.41
N LEU A 91 -1.21 -5.25 10.57
CA LEU A 91 -0.67 -5.65 11.88
C LEU A 91 -0.51 -7.17 12.00
N LEU A 92 -1.47 -7.94 11.47
CA LEU A 92 -1.46 -9.41 11.54
C LEU A 92 -0.40 -10.05 10.65
N HIS A 93 -0.14 -9.48 9.48
CA HIS A 93 0.66 -10.15 8.44
C HIS A 93 2.06 -9.58 8.22
N PHE A 94 2.32 -8.32 8.60
CA PHE A 94 3.60 -7.69 8.30
C PHE A 94 4.33 -7.28 9.58
N PRO A 95 5.43 -7.96 9.94
CA PRO A 95 6.31 -7.52 11.02
C PRO A 95 6.82 -6.09 10.80
N VAL A 96 7.13 -5.38 11.88
CA VAL A 96 7.71 -4.02 11.81
C VAL A 96 9.11 -4.08 11.19
N LEU A 97 9.33 -3.37 10.08
CA LEU A 97 10.65 -3.29 9.44
C LEU A 97 11.54 -2.20 10.03
N LEU A 98 10.93 -1.09 10.46
CA LEU A 98 11.63 0.08 10.96
C LEU A 98 11.21 0.30 12.41
N PRO A 99 11.83 -0.39 13.39
CA PRO A 99 11.52 -0.25 14.81
C PRO A 99 12.20 1.02 15.37
N VAL A 100 11.98 2.16 14.71
CA VAL A 100 12.48 3.45 15.15
C VAL A 100 11.43 4.13 16.02
N ASP A 101 11.87 4.69 17.14
CA ASP A 101 11.01 5.51 17.97
C ASP A 101 10.54 6.73 17.17
N GLN A 102 9.25 7.01 17.22
CA GLN A 102 8.67 8.16 16.53
C GLN A 102 8.73 9.43 17.38
N ASN A 103 9.03 9.32 18.68
CA ASN A 103 8.99 10.45 19.63
C ASN A 103 7.71 11.30 19.48
N SER A 104 6.59 10.64 19.16
CA SER A 104 5.30 11.26 18.88
C SER A 104 4.28 10.83 19.92
N ALA A 105 3.32 11.71 20.22
CA ALA A 105 2.14 11.33 21.01
C ALA A 105 1.42 10.14 20.37
N VAL A 106 0.82 9.27 21.19
CA VAL A 106 0.15 8.04 20.72
C VAL A 106 -1.00 8.37 19.77
N GLU A 107 -1.71 9.46 20.06
CA GLU A 107 -2.84 10.00 19.33
C GLU A 107 -2.45 10.42 17.91
N ALA A 108 -1.18 10.74 17.66
CA ALA A 108 -0.68 11.08 16.32
C ALA A 108 -0.43 9.87 15.42
N PHE A 109 -0.60 8.65 15.96
CA PHE A 109 -0.45 7.38 15.26
C PHE A 109 0.87 7.23 14.48
N GLY A 110 1.97 7.82 14.96
CA GLY A 110 3.26 7.84 14.27
C GLY A 110 3.75 6.44 13.88
N HIS A 111 3.72 5.49 14.82
CA HIS A 111 4.16 4.12 14.57
C HIS A 111 3.28 3.39 13.55
N LEU A 112 1.96 3.59 13.60
CA LEU A 112 1.02 3.00 12.65
C LEU A 112 1.27 3.56 11.24
N ARG A 113 1.46 4.88 11.11
CA ARG A 113 1.76 5.54 9.84
C ARG A 113 3.08 5.07 9.25
N LEU A 114 4.13 4.96 10.08
CA LEU A 114 5.42 4.44 9.67
C LEU A 114 5.30 2.99 9.19
N HIS A 115 4.64 2.13 9.98
CA HIS A 115 4.42 0.73 9.63
C HIS A 115 3.67 0.57 8.30
N ASN A 116 2.56 1.29 8.13
CA ASN A 116 1.78 1.34 6.89
C ASN A 116 2.61 1.87 5.71
N GLY A 117 3.56 2.77 5.96
CA GLY A 117 4.52 3.27 4.98
C GLY A 117 5.46 2.21 4.42
N THR A 118 5.73 1.14 5.19
CA THR A 118 6.58 0.00 4.79
C THR A 118 5.82 -1.14 4.10
N ILE A 119 4.55 -0.90 3.77
CA ILE A 119 3.66 -1.82 3.08
C ILE A 119 3.16 -1.10 1.82
N TRP A 120 3.42 -1.71 0.66
CA TRP A 120 3.16 -1.12 -0.65
C TRP A 120 1.92 -1.73 -1.27
N ARG A 121 0.76 -1.47 -0.63
CA ARG A 121 -0.52 -1.79 -1.25
C ARG A 121 -0.72 -0.96 -2.50
N TRP A 122 -1.30 -1.57 -3.53
CA TRP A 122 -1.67 -0.89 -4.78
C TRP A 122 -2.61 0.29 -4.55
N ASN A 123 -3.61 0.10 -3.69
CA ASN A 123 -4.39 1.18 -3.11
C ASN A 123 -4.07 1.19 -1.62
N ARG A 124 -3.60 2.32 -1.08
CA ARG A 124 -3.16 2.40 0.31
C ARG A 124 -4.03 3.37 1.10
N PRO A 125 -4.83 2.89 2.06
CA PRO A 125 -5.48 3.75 3.02
C PRO A 125 -4.44 4.50 3.84
N LEU A 126 -4.66 5.80 4.02
CA LEU A 126 -3.81 6.65 4.83
C LEU A 126 -4.66 7.18 5.99
N ILE A 127 -3.99 7.38 7.11
CA ILE A 127 -4.52 8.14 8.24
C ILE A 127 -3.49 9.21 8.57
N GLY A 128 -3.96 10.43 8.78
CA GLY A 128 -3.12 11.55 9.07
C GLY A 128 -3.84 12.62 9.87
N PHE A 129 -3.06 13.63 10.21
CA PHE A 129 -3.53 14.84 10.87
C PHE A 129 -2.90 16.01 10.14
N ASP A 130 -3.68 17.05 9.90
CA ASP A 130 -3.16 18.33 9.40
C ASP A 130 -2.36 19.05 10.50
N GLU A 131 -1.68 20.15 10.14
CA GLU A 131 -0.87 20.93 11.08
C GLU A 131 -1.67 21.48 12.27
N ASP A 132 -2.98 21.68 12.09
CA ASP A 132 -3.93 22.11 13.11
C ASP A 132 -4.52 20.95 13.94
N GLY A 133 -4.13 19.70 13.65
CA GLY A 133 -4.61 18.51 14.33
C GLY A 133 -5.90 17.93 13.74
N THR A 134 -6.41 18.46 12.64
CA THR A 134 -7.61 17.91 11.97
C THR A 134 -7.32 16.52 11.39
N PRO A 135 -8.09 15.47 11.75
CA PRO A 135 -7.87 14.13 11.21
C PRO A 135 -8.33 14.01 9.75
N HIS A 136 -7.56 13.29 8.94
CA HIS A 136 -7.90 12.98 7.55
C HIS A 136 -7.55 11.55 7.13
#